data_AF-A0A8T2QHI9-F1
#
_entry.id   AF-A0A8T2QHI9-F1
#
_cell.length_a   1.000
_cell.length_b   1.000
_cell.length_c   1.000
_cell.angle_alpha   90.00
_cell.angle_beta   90.00
_cell.angle_gamma   90.00
#
_symmetry.space_group_name_H-M   'P 1'
#
loop_
_entity.id
_entity.type
_entity.pdbx_description
1 polymer ?
#
loop_
_entity_poly.entity_id
_entity_poly.type
_entity_poly.pdbx_seq_one_letter_code
_entity_poly.pdbx_strand_id
1 'polypeptide(L)'
;MNFVVANATDQGPLLVSGNPRDWGDTRNSDSDFSVSGLSAKKEHRKKRGDCITVFHQLWEGMPLRYSYGKVVNNVEEQVLCQKNDTLVRCNS
;
A
#
# COMPACT_ATOMS: atom_id res chain seq x y z
N MET A 1 -3.55 -11.45 9.73
CA MET A 1 -4.83 -11.13 9.05
C MET A 1 -4.81 -11.46 7.57
N ASN A 2 -3.82 -11.00 6.77
CA ASN A 2 -3.83 -11.24 5.32
C ASN A 2 -3.89 -12.72 4.91
N PHE A 3 -3.16 -13.62 5.58
CA PHE A 3 -3.22 -15.06 5.29
C PHE A 3 -4.62 -15.65 5.47
N VAL A 4 -5.34 -15.25 6.52
CA VAL A 4 -6.71 -15.74 6.79
C VAL A 4 -7.66 -15.31 5.68
N VAL A 5 -7.62 -14.03 5.31
CA VAL A 5 -8.49 -13.48 4.25
C VAL A 5 -8.16 -14.13 2.91
N ALA A 6 -6.88 -14.18 2.54
CA ALA A 6 -6.46 -14.76 1.27
C ALA A 6 -6.81 -16.25 1.17
N ASN A 7 -6.69 -17.01 2.27
CA ASN A 7 -7.10 -18.42 2.29
C ASN A 7 -8.62 -18.60 2.19
N ALA A 8 -9.40 -17.68 2.74
CA ALA A 8 -10.86 -17.75 2.70
C ALA A 8 -11.47 -17.29 1.37
N THR A 9 -10.84 -16.33 0.68
CA THR A 9 -11.38 -15.71 -0.55
C THR A 9 -10.66 -16.13 -1.82
N ASP A 10 -9.46 -16.71 -1.71
CA ASP A 10 -8.52 -16.97 -2.81
C ASP A 10 -8.22 -15.73 -3.68
N GLN A 11 -8.29 -14.53 -3.06
CA GLN A 11 -8.07 -13.26 -3.74
C GLN A 11 -6.86 -12.51 -3.18
N GLY A 12 -6.21 -11.74 -4.07
CA GLY A 12 -5.14 -10.81 -3.70
C GLY A 12 -5.68 -9.52 -3.08
N PRO A 13 -4.83 -8.75 -2.38
CA PRO A 13 -5.24 -7.48 -1.78
C PRO A 13 -5.53 -6.42 -2.86
N LEU A 14 -6.43 -5.49 -2.54
CA LEU A 14 -6.70 -4.30 -3.35
C LEU A 14 -5.90 -3.11 -2.81
N LEU A 15 -4.99 -2.55 -3.60
CA LEU A 15 -4.26 -1.33 -3.23
C LEU A 15 -5.08 -0.10 -3.61
N VAL A 16 -5.46 0.71 -2.61
CA VAL A 16 -6.12 2.00 -2.81
C VAL A 16 -5.12 3.12 -2.54
N SER A 17 -4.91 3.98 -3.53
CA SER A 17 -4.02 5.12 -3.45
C SER A 17 -4.66 6.25 -2.64
N GLY A 18 -3.88 6.86 -1.77
CA GLY A 18 -4.26 8.07 -1.04
C GLY A 18 -3.05 8.66 -0.33
N ASN A 19 -3.26 9.82 0.30
CA ASN A 19 -2.26 10.48 1.14
C ASN A 19 -2.71 10.49 2.62
N PRO A 20 -2.85 9.31 3.27
CA PRO A 20 -3.18 9.27 4.69
C PRO A 20 -2.00 9.82 5.50
N ARG A 21 -2.29 10.69 6.47
CA ARG A 21 -1.28 11.18 7.40
C ARG A 21 -1.00 10.11 8.46
N ASP A 22 0.23 9.60 8.49
CA ASP A 22 0.72 8.73 9.56
C ASP A 22 1.21 9.58 10.73
N TRP A 23 0.49 9.52 11.86
CA TRP A 23 0.84 10.20 13.11
C TRP A 23 1.83 9.41 13.96
N GLY A 24 2.13 8.15 13.59
CA GLY A 24 3.15 7.31 14.20
C GLY A 24 4.49 7.32 13.45
N ASP A 25 4.57 7.96 12.28
CA ASP A 25 5.83 8.16 11.55
C ASP A 25 6.55 9.39 12.13
N THR A 26 7.69 9.13 12.76
CA THR A 26 8.53 10.15 13.41
C THR A 26 9.15 11.13 12.43
N ARG A 27 9.07 10.86 11.11
CA ARG A 27 9.44 11.80 10.05
C ARG A 27 8.40 12.90 9.82
N ASN A 28 7.22 12.78 10.44
CA ASN A 28 6.06 13.64 10.24
C ASN A 28 5.73 14.50 11.48
N SER A 29 6.60 14.50 12.50
CA SER A 29 6.42 15.19 13.79
C SER A 29 7.72 15.85 14.29
N ASP A 30 7.64 17.10 14.76
CA ASP A 30 8.77 17.90 15.27
C ASP A 30 9.28 17.50 16.67
N SER A 31 8.93 16.32 17.18
CA SER A 31 9.20 15.91 18.57
C SER A 31 9.95 14.58 18.67
N ASP A 32 10.75 14.44 19.74
CA ASP A 32 11.67 13.35 20.10
C ASP A 32 11.03 11.95 20.30
N PHE A 33 9.99 11.59 19.56
CA PHE A 33 9.37 10.27 19.58
C PHE A 33 10.10 9.22 18.71
N SER A 34 11.29 9.56 18.19
CA SER A 34 12.11 8.79 17.24
C SER A 34 12.40 7.35 17.66
N VAL A 35 12.32 7.03 18.96
CA VAL A 35 12.69 5.73 19.52
C VAL A 35 11.49 4.77 19.75
N SER A 36 10.25 5.27 19.65
CA SER A 36 9.06 4.50 20.09
C SER A 36 8.32 3.76 18.98
N GLY A 37 8.60 4.05 17.71
CA GLY A 37 7.96 3.38 16.56
C GLY A 37 8.37 1.91 16.43
N LEU A 38 7.41 0.98 16.42
CA LEU A 38 7.69 -0.45 16.27
C LEU A 38 8.44 -0.77 14.97
N SER A 39 8.20 0.00 13.91
CA SER A 39 8.85 -0.12 12.61
C SER A 39 10.29 0.42 12.59
N ALA A 40 10.67 1.28 13.55
CA ALA A 40 12.02 1.82 13.68
C ALA A 40 13.00 0.81 14.32
N LYS A 41 12.48 -0.26 14.94
CA LYS A 41 13.30 -1.33 15.51
C LYS A 41 14.02 -2.08 14.39
N LYS A 42 15.36 -2.19 14.49
CA LYS A 42 16.24 -2.83 13.49
C LYS A 42 15.78 -4.23 13.05
N GLU A 43 15.26 -5.01 13.98
CA GLU A 43 14.79 -6.39 13.73
C GLU A 43 13.36 -6.48 13.16
N HIS A 44 12.60 -5.38 13.08
CA HIS A 44 11.19 -5.42 12.69
C HIS A 44 10.99 -6.01 11.29
N ARG A 45 11.85 -5.66 10.33
CA ARG A 45 11.80 -6.19 8.96
C ARG A 45 12.10 -7.69 8.91
N LYS A 46 13.09 -8.15 9.68
CA LYS A 46 13.44 -9.57 9.78
C LYS A 46 12.31 -10.38 10.38
N LYS A 47 11.77 -9.92 11.53
CA LYS A 47 10.63 -10.56 12.21
C LYS A 47 9.39 -10.67 11.32
N ARG A 48 9.15 -9.68 10.45
CA ARG A 48 8.07 -9.75 9.45
C ARG A 48 8.28 -10.91 8.48
N GLY A 49 9.50 -11.12 8.00
CA GLY A 49 9.86 -12.28 7.17
C GLY A 49 9.63 -13.59 7.91
N ASP A 50 10.11 -13.68 9.16
CA ASP A 50 9.95 -14.88 9.99
C ASP A 50 8.46 -15.25 10.19
N CYS A 51 7.59 -14.27 10.42
CA CYS A 51 6.15 -14.50 10.50
C CYS A 51 5.57 -15.09 9.21
N ILE A 52 6.00 -14.63 8.03
CA ILE A 52 5.53 -15.17 6.74
C ILE A 52 5.94 -16.63 6.59
N THR A 53 7.18 -16.96 6.96
CA THR A 53 7.68 -18.34 6.92
C THR A 53 6.91 -19.26 7.87
N VAL A 54 6.65 -18.82 9.10
CA VAL A 54 5.86 -19.59 10.07
C VAL A 54 4.44 -19.80 9.56
N PHE A 55 3.79 -18.78 9.01
CA PHE A 55 2.44 -18.94 8.46
C PHE A 55 2.39 -19.84 7.22
N HIS A 56 3.40 -19.77 6.36
CA HIS A 56 3.51 -20.68 5.23
C HIS A 56 3.56 -22.16 5.69
N GLN A 57 4.32 -22.45 6.74
CA GLN A 57 4.39 -23.79 7.34
C GLN A 57 3.06 -24.21 7.97
N LEU A 58 2.43 -23.33 8.76
CA LEU A 58 1.18 -23.64 9.46
C LEU A 58 -0.01 -23.90 8.52
N TRP A 59 -0.04 -23.27 7.35
CA TRP A 59 -1.09 -23.45 6.35
C TRP A 59 -0.76 -24.51 5.29
N GLU A 60 0.39 -25.19 5.41
CA GLU A 60 0.87 -26.18 4.44
C GLU A 60 0.91 -25.66 2.98
N GLY A 61 1.09 -24.34 2.82
CA GLY A 61 0.92 -23.68 1.53
C GLY A 61 1.07 -22.17 1.61
N MET A 62 1.14 -21.52 0.45
CA MET A 62 1.21 -20.04 0.36
C MET A 62 -0.12 -19.50 -0.15
N PRO A 63 -1.05 -19.10 0.74
CA PRO A 63 -2.35 -18.59 0.32
C PRO A 63 -2.29 -17.15 -0.18
N LEU A 64 -1.21 -16.41 0.11
CA LEU A 64 -1.06 -15.03 -0.37
C LEU A 64 -0.99 -14.98 -1.90
N ARG A 65 -1.83 -14.15 -2.51
CA ARG A 65 -1.85 -13.91 -3.95
C ARG A 65 -1.28 -12.53 -4.29
N TYR A 66 -0.52 -12.45 -5.38
CA TYR A 66 -0.08 -11.17 -5.92
C TYR A 66 -1.27 -10.41 -6.52
N SER A 67 -1.22 -9.08 -6.38
CA SER A 67 -2.15 -8.17 -7.02
C SER A 67 -1.34 -6.98 -7.54
N TYR A 68 -1.61 -6.61 -8.78
CA TYR A 68 -0.93 -5.50 -9.47
C TYR A 68 -1.87 -4.29 -9.66
N GLY A 69 -3.15 -4.46 -9.29
CA GLY A 69 -4.17 -3.41 -9.41
C GLY A 69 -3.99 -2.33 -8.35
N LYS A 70 -4.06 -1.08 -8.79
CA LYS A 70 -4.06 0.10 -7.92
C LYS A 70 -5.25 0.99 -8.26
N VAL A 71 -6.13 1.22 -7.29
CA VAL A 71 -7.25 2.15 -7.41
C VAL A 71 -6.76 3.54 -7.06
N VAL A 72 -7.07 4.53 -7.89
CA VAL A 72 -6.70 5.95 -7.70
C VAL A 72 -7.95 6.80 -7.66
N ASN A 73 -7.98 7.82 -6.80
CA ASN A 73 -9.20 8.61 -6.53
C ASN A 73 -9.60 9.60 -7.64
N ASN A 74 -8.79 9.74 -8.68
CA ASN A 74 -9.13 10.40 -9.92
C ASN A 74 -8.07 9.97 -10.94
N VAL A 75 -8.49 9.29 -12.00
CA VAL A 75 -7.80 9.50 -13.27
C VAL A 75 -8.27 10.90 -13.64
N GLU A 76 -7.41 11.91 -13.51
CA GLU A 76 -7.63 13.09 -14.34
C GLU A 76 -7.58 12.53 -15.76
N GLU A 77 -8.74 12.22 -16.35
CA GLU A 77 -8.85 12.31 -17.80
C GLU A 77 -8.40 13.73 -18.07
N GLN A 78 -7.13 13.89 -18.43
CA GLN A 78 -6.65 15.13 -19.01
C GLN A 78 -7.39 15.21 -20.33
N VAL A 79 -8.60 15.75 -20.28
CA VAL A 79 -9.41 15.98 -21.46
C VAL A 79 -8.63 17.02 -22.24
N LEU A 80 -7.94 16.55 -23.28
CA LEU A 80 -7.25 17.40 -24.23
C LEU A 80 -8.31 17.85 -25.23
N CYS A 81 -8.66 19.12 -25.18
CA CYS A 81 -9.54 19.75 -26.15
C CYS A 81 -8.70 20.17 -27.37
N GLN A 82 -9.19 19.93 -28.58
CA GLN A 82 -8.59 20.52 -29.78
C GLN A 82 -9.00 21.99 -29.86
N LYS A 83 -8.03 22.89 -29.75
CA LYS A 83 -8.20 24.33 -29.95
C LYS A 83 -7.17 24.81 -30.96
N ASN A 84 -7.61 25.36 -32.09
CA ASN A 84 -6.73 25.83 -33.16
C ASN A 84 -5.68 24.78 -33.58
N ASP A 85 -6.13 23.54 -33.80
CA ASP A 85 -5.29 22.40 -34.20
C ASP A 85 -4.18 22.00 -33.19
N THR A 86 -4.28 22.49 -31.96
CA THR A 86 -3.41 22.11 -30.84
C THR A 86 -4.23 21.46 -29.73
N LEU A 87 -3.71 20.39 -29.15
CA LEU A 87 -4.31 19.75 -27.98
C LEU A 87 -3.95 20.57 -26.73
N VAL A 88 -4.96 21.18 -26.11
CA VAL A 88 -4.82 21.99 -24.89
C VAL A 88 -5.62 21.37 -23.76
N ARG A 89 -5.22 21.58 -22.50
CA ARG A 89 -6.04 21.20 -21.34
C ARG A 89 -7.38 21.93 -21.42
N CYS A 90 -8.50 21.20 -21.39
CA CYS A 90 -9.81 21.83 -21.23
C CYS A 90 -9.81 22.55 -19.88
N ASN A 91 -10.06 23.86 -19.85
CA ASN A 91 -10.31 24.55 -18.59
C ASN A 91 -11.64 24.02 -18.04
N SER A 92 -11.63 23.58 -16.78
CA SER A 92 -12.81 23.19 -16.00
C SER A 92 -13.83 24.31 -15.90
#